data_AF-A0A370TQX5-F1
#
_entry.id   AF-A0A370TQX5-F1
#
_cell.length_a   1.000
_cell.length_b   1.000
_cell.length_c   1.000
_cell.angle_alpha   90.00
_cell.angle_beta   90.00
_cell.angle_gamma   90.00
#
_symmetry.space_group_name_H-M   'P 1'
#
loop_
_entity.id
_entity.type
_entity.pdbx_description
1 polymer ?
#
loop_
_entity_poly.entity_id
_entity_poly.type
_entity_poly.pdbx_seq_one_letter_code
_entity_poly.pdbx_strand_id
1 'polypeptide(L)'
;MKCLPAGFPKHCRGAAMTGKSIVVTRALGRYQQSRPRRYQQIRHASTSPSRMRTALFFPGSPADSRKGQGVQRVGMLTPWLEAFPATAKPVVEEIDELLGYKISKIIDEGPNSTLTATGNAQPAIMASSILILRVLEQEFGFRPSERCGVTLGHSLGEFAALVAGGFVSFEDSLYLVRKRAQAMAECTRRACEEHGGEYGMVALVTEPDHLAPLIESIHEFLGFHSTGSKSESAQDVPPIDQVLIANINSKNQIVLSGNIERIKTLLTHLRQFGGHDPRAVRLKSDSPFHSPLMKPAAASMKKWLEGKSRTKGREDQDIVSFPGVMECVSNVTARPFQSKEKLKELWARQCVETVRWWDSIKYLDQERKIRRWIGIGPGKNNPLQITIFPSAPNNKPLRTPLQFSLILSSTLDIFETRSKANLTSGGGLSGDYGLLHAVDERLAAYGFETNTGVKFVVVVDMRGRAVAEVAGKSVGAGGLGVREGEMKLVFKSLQGAYVRLLQNPFYDPDEHSPPTGRGGKKITSARFAEDIRRIGESWTPGVGSL
;
A
#
# COMPACT_ATOMS: atom_id res chain seq x y z
N MET A 1 -19.38 63.85 34.30
CA MET A 1 -18.42 62.89 34.90
C MET A 1 -18.77 61.48 34.44
N LYS A 2 -17.74 60.64 34.17
CA LYS A 2 -17.61 59.18 34.39
C LYS A 2 -18.76 58.17 34.10
N CYS A 3 -18.32 57.03 33.52
CA CYS A 3 -18.76 55.63 33.73
C CYS A 3 -19.95 55.02 32.96
N LEU A 4 -19.61 54.17 31.97
CA LEU A 4 -19.81 52.69 31.89
C LEU A 4 -21.24 52.07 31.94
N PRO A 5 -21.46 50.81 31.45
CA PRO A 5 -22.51 50.56 30.45
C PRO A 5 -23.48 49.39 30.74
N ALA A 6 -24.57 49.28 29.96
CA ALA A 6 -25.29 48.02 29.63
C ALA A 6 -26.41 48.27 28.59
N GLY A 7 -26.85 47.24 27.84
CA GLY A 7 -28.18 47.24 27.18
C GLY A 7 -28.33 46.65 25.77
N PHE A 8 -28.37 45.31 25.63
CA PHE A 8 -29.11 44.60 24.57
C PHE A 8 -30.64 44.68 24.86
N PRO A 9 -31.62 44.45 23.92
CA PRO A 9 -31.67 43.26 23.05
C PRO A 9 -32.49 43.27 21.70
N LYS A 10 -32.27 42.24 20.85
CA LYS A 10 -33.19 41.59 19.85
C LYS A 10 -33.75 42.47 18.69
N HIS A 11 -34.02 42.05 17.45
CA HIS A 11 -33.96 40.80 16.64
C HIS A 11 -34.13 41.24 15.15
N CYS A 12 -33.77 40.56 14.05
CA CYS A 12 -33.11 39.27 13.75
C CYS A 12 -32.57 39.31 12.27
N ARG A 13 -32.37 38.15 11.60
CA ARG A 13 -31.67 37.90 10.30
C ARG A 13 -30.14 37.98 10.40
N GLY A 14 -29.34 37.00 9.98
CA GLY A 14 -29.65 35.64 9.51
C GLY A 14 -28.33 34.95 9.13
N ALA A 15 -27.80 34.07 9.99
CA ALA A 15 -26.47 33.50 9.82
C ALA A 15 -26.53 32.07 9.26
N ALA A 16 -26.26 31.93 7.95
CA ALA A 16 -26.02 30.63 7.32
C ALA A 16 -24.51 30.34 7.29
N MET A 17 -24.07 29.27 7.97
CA MET A 17 -22.71 28.75 7.87
C MET A 17 -22.70 27.23 8.10
N THR A 18 -22.15 26.46 7.16
CA THR A 18 -21.61 25.11 7.45
C THR A 18 -20.41 24.86 6.56
N GLY A 19 -19.27 24.45 7.11
CA GLY A 19 -18.07 24.16 6.32
C GLY A 19 -18.10 22.79 5.64
N LYS A 20 -17.52 22.67 4.43
CA LYS A 20 -17.27 21.40 3.74
C LYS A 20 -15.86 21.33 3.18
N SER A 21 -15.34 20.11 3.00
CA SER A 21 -14.09 19.89 2.28
C SER A 21 -14.28 18.98 1.07
N ILE A 22 -13.57 19.32 -0.01
CA ILE A 22 -13.75 18.74 -1.34
C ILE A 22 -12.40 18.21 -1.82
N VAL A 23 -12.37 16.92 -2.16
CA VAL A 23 -11.18 16.23 -2.66
C VAL A 23 -11.49 15.60 -4.01
N VAL A 24 -10.65 15.90 -5.01
CA VAL A 24 -10.73 15.34 -6.36
C VAL A 24 -9.52 14.44 -6.57
N THR A 25 -9.73 13.17 -6.90
CA THR A 25 -8.65 12.19 -7.04
C THR A 25 -8.89 11.21 -8.19
N ARG A 26 -7.83 10.69 -8.80
CA ARG A 26 -7.88 9.51 -9.68
C ARG A 26 -7.14 8.40 -8.97
N ALA A 27 -7.76 7.22 -8.85
CA ALA A 27 -7.11 6.05 -8.28
C ALA A 27 -7.24 4.84 -9.20
N LEU A 28 -6.16 4.54 -9.92
CA LEU A 28 -5.80 3.16 -10.27
C LEU A 28 -5.27 2.52 -8.97
N GLY A 29 -6.13 1.79 -8.27
CA GLY A 29 -5.96 1.38 -6.85
C GLY A 29 -4.89 0.32 -6.54
N ARG A 30 -4.83 -0.25 -5.33
CA ARG A 30 -5.82 -0.28 -4.22
C ARG A 30 -5.10 -0.27 -2.84
N TYR A 31 -5.53 0.47 -1.81
CA TYR A 31 -5.42 -0.03 -0.40
C TYR A 31 -6.27 0.67 0.70
N GLN A 32 -6.91 -0.17 1.54
CA GLN A 32 -7.83 0.12 2.67
C GLN A 32 -7.12 0.57 3.95
N GLN A 33 -7.80 1.38 4.77
CA GLN A 33 -7.80 1.25 6.25
C GLN A 33 -8.70 2.26 6.96
N SER A 34 -9.88 1.82 7.37
CA SER A 34 -10.72 2.56 8.33
C SER A 34 -10.13 2.55 9.74
N ARG A 35 -10.44 3.61 10.49
CA ARG A 35 -9.92 3.97 11.83
C ARG A 35 -10.48 3.11 12.99
N PRO A 36 -9.85 3.13 14.17
CA PRO A 36 -10.51 2.75 15.43
C PRO A 36 -11.23 3.95 16.11
N ARG A 37 -12.35 3.65 16.79
CA ARG A 37 -13.04 4.55 17.74
C ARG A 37 -12.42 4.47 19.14
N ARG A 38 -12.77 5.42 20.01
CA ARG A 38 -12.41 5.42 21.45
C ARG A 38 -13.41 4.64 22.32
N TYR A 39 -12.95 4.31 23.51
CA TYR A 39 -13.52 3.47 24.56
C TYR A 39 -14.98 3.73 24.97
N GLN A 40 -15.69 2.62 25.26
CA GLN A 40 -16.37 2.44 26.54
C GLN A 40 -15.93 1.12 27.17
N GLN A 41 -15.76 1.09 28.48
CA GLN A 41 -15.30 -0.07 29.23
C GLN A 41 -16.50 -0.94 29.60
N ILE A 42 -16.72 -2.05 28.89
CA ILE A 42 -17.77 -3.01 29.20
C ILE A 42 -17.14 -4.22 29.88
N ARG A 43 -17.43 -4.42 31.17
CA ARG A 43 -17.08 -5.66 31.88
C ARG A 43 -18.08 -6.75 31.50
N HIS A 44 -17.67 -7.68 30.66
CA HIS A 44 -18.32 -8.98 30.53
C HIS A 44 -17.33 -10.09 30.94
N ALA A 45 -17.85 -11.08 31.66
CA ALA A 45 -17.06 -12.12 32.29
C ALA A 45 -16.39 -13.05 31.25
N SER A 46 -15.28 -13.65 31.68
CA SER A 46 -14.45 -14.53 30.87
C SER A 46 -15.18 -15.79 30.38
N THR A 47 -15.14 -16.05 29.06
CA THR A 47 -15.14 -17.41 28.51
C THR A 47 -14.29 -17.47 27.22
N SER A 48 -13.04 -17.95 27.35
CA SER A 48 -12.10 -18.36 26.26
C SER A 48 -11.55 -17.26 25.31
N PRO A 49 -10.26 -17.26 24.94
CA PRO A 49 -9.66 -16.21 24.11
C PRO A 49 -10.07 -16.29 22.63
N SER A 50 -10.84 -15.31 22.15
CA SER A 50 -11.22 -15.23 20.74
C SER A 50 -10.01 -14.91 19.83
N ARG A 51 -9.77 -15.77 18.83
CA ARG A 51 -8.67 -15.61 17.85
C ARG A 51 -8.80 -14.30 17.06
N MET A 52 -7.80 -13.43 17.16
CA MET A 52 -7.80 -12.14 16.43
C MET A 52 -7.81 -12.33 14.90
N ARG A 53 -8.74 -11.64 14.22
CA ARG A 53 -8.99 -11.75 12.77
C ARG A 53 -8.37 -10.62 11.92
N THR A 54 -7.28 -10.03 12.41
CA THR A 54 -6.54 -8.96 11.72
C THR A 54 -5.15 -9.43 11.34
N ALA A 55 -4.73 -9.22 10.10
CA ALA A 55 -3.35 -9.40 9.64
C ALA A 55 -2.66 -8.05 9.41
N LEU A 56 -1.38 -7.97 9.79
CA LEU A 56 -0.48 -6.86 9.48
C LEU A 56 0.45 -7.29 8.34
N PHE A 57 0.39 -6.64 7.19
CA PHE A 57 1.24 -6.95 6.06
C PHE A 57 2.16 -5.81 5.65
N PHE A 58 3.34 -6.21 5.16
CA PHE A 58 4.36 -5.31 4.64
C PHE A 58 4.52 -5.60 3.14
N PRO A 59 4.35 -4.60 2.25
CA PRO A 59 4.61 -4.79 0.84
C PRO A 59 6.11 -4.97 0.64
N GLY A 60 6.48 -5.93 -0.20
CA GLY A 60 7.84 -6.00 -0.72
C GLY A 60 8.10 -4.93 -1.76
N SER A 61 9.23 -5.06 -2.43
CA SER A 61 9.31 -4.61 -3.81
C SER A 61 8.90 -5.77 -4.73
N PRO A 62 7.64 -5.78 -5.19
CA PRO A 62 7.32 -6.08 -6.57
C PRO A 62 6.86 -4.78 -7.24
N ALA A 63 7.25 -4.59 -8.50
CA ALA A 63 6.79 -3.42 -9.24
C ALA A 63 5.26 -3.45 -9.42
N ASP A 64 4.63 -2.26 -9.39
CA ASP A 64 3.27 -2.11 -9.91
C ASP A 64 3.29 -2.58 -11.38
N SER A 65 2.64 -3.70 -11.66
CA SER A 65 2.65 -4.38 -12.96
C SER A 65 2.03 -3.54 -14.08
N ARG A 66 1.44 -2.37 -13.79
CA ARG A 66 1.00 -1.39 -14.78
C ARG A 66 2.02 -0.27 -15.04
N LYS A 67 3.09 -0.17 -14.25
CA LYS A 67 3.99 1.01 -14.20
C LYS A 67 5.48 0.68 -14.17
N GLY A 68 5.84 -0.56 -13.86
CA GLY A 68 7.22 -1.06 -13.76
C GLY A 68 8.02 -0.51 -12.58
N GLN A 69 7.50 0.44 -11.79
CA GLN A 69 8.17 1.01 -10.62
C GLN A 69 7.92 0.16 -9.36
N GLY A 70 8.99 -0.11 -8.60
CA GLY A 70 8.90 -0.62 -7.23
C GLY A 70 8.28 0.39 -6.26
N VAL A 71 8.17 0.02 -4.98
CA VAL A 71 7.50 0.85 -3.97
C VAL A 71 8.33 2.07 -3.55
N GLN A 72 9.67 2.00 -3.66
CA GLN A 72 10.61 3.08 -3.32
C GLN A 72 10.48 4.31 -4.23
N ARG A 73 10.62 5.52 -3.66
CA ARG A 73 10.69 6.79 -4.40
C ARG A 73 11.54 7.83 -3.68
N VAL A 74 12.10 8.73 -4.47
CA VAL A 74 12.73 9.97 -3.97
C VAL A 74 11.68 10.77 -3.19
N GLY A 75 12.04 11.31 -2.02
CA GLY A 75 11.17 12.02 -1.10
C GLY A 75 10.13 11.14 -0.35
N MET A 76 10.27 9.80 -0.30
CA MET A 76 9.24 8.96 0.34
C MET A 76 9.15 9.10 1.87
N LEU A 77 10.15 9.71 2.51
CA LEU A 77 10.16 10.00 3.96
C LEU A 77 9.67 11.42 4.30
N THR A 78 9.73 12.35 3.36
CA THR A 78 9.42 13.79 3.57
C THR A 78 8.05 14.01 4.23
N PRO A 79 6.94 13.36 3.82
CA PRO A 79 5.63 13.55 4.46
C PRO A 79 5.58 13.12 5.93
N TRP A 80 6.42 12.16 6.35
CA TRP A 80 6.51 11.69 7.72
C TRP A 80 7.39 12.61 8.57
N LEU A 81 8.50 13.08 8.01
CA LEU A 81 9.41 14.05 8.63
C LEU A 81 8.73 15.42 8.84
N GLU A 82 7.89 15.86 7.91
CA GLU A 82 7.11 17.10 8.03
C GLU A 82 5.98 17.00 9.07
N ALA A 83 5.27 15.87 9.12
CA ALA A 83 4.08 15.72 9.96
C ALA A 83 4.37 15.26 11.40
N PHE A 84 5.43 14.47 11.60
CA PHE A 84 5.81 13.90 12.89
C PHE A 84 7.31 14.10 13.17
N PRO A 85 7.86 15.33 13.10
CA PRO A 85 9.30 15.56 13.16
C PRO A 85 9.95 15.04 14.46
N ALA A 86 9.23 15.07 15.58
CA ALA A 86 9.73 14.58 16.87
C ALA A 86 9.93 13.06 16.92
N THR A 87 9.07 12.29 16.23
CA THR A 87 9.15 10.83 16.16
C THR A 87 9.95 10.34 14.95
N ALA A 88 9.76 10.97 13.78
CA ALA A 88 10.34 10.51 12.54
C ALA A 88 11.84 10.83 12.42
N LYS A 89 12.32 12.00 12.89
CA LYS A 89 13.74 12.37 12.77
C LYS A 89 14.68 11.43 13.55
N PRO A 90 14.45 11.12 14.84
CA PRO A 90 15.33 10.20 15.57
C PRO A 90 15.36 8.79 14.94
N VAL A 91 14.25 8.34 14.36
CA VAL A 91 14.21 7.04 13.66
C VAL A 91 15.00 7.08 12.34
N VAL A 92 15.00 8.19 11.60
CA VAL A 92 15.85 8.36 10.41
C VAL A 92 17.33 8.45 10.78
N GLU A 93 17.66 9.14 11.88
CA GLU A 93 19.01 9.23 12.42
C GLU A 93 19.53 7.84 12.84
N GLU A 94 18.73 7.07 13.60
CA GLU A 94 19.01 5.67 13.93
C GLU A 94 19.21 4.79 12.68
N ILE A 95 18.38 4.96 11.64
CA ILE A 95 18.52 4.23 10.37
C ILE A 95 19.88 4.51 9.72
N ASP A 96 20.29 5.78 9.63
CA ASP A 96 21.56 6.17 9.04
C ASP A 96 22.77 5.70 9.88
N GLU A 97 22.66 5.76 11.21
CA GLU A 97 23.67 5.27 12.16
C GLU A 97 23.88 3.76 12.06
N LEU A 98 22.81 2.96 12.11
CA LEU A 98 22.85 1.50 12.00
C LEU A 98 23.36 1.02 10.64
N LEU A 99 23.14 1.81 9.59
CA LEU A 99 23.71 1.56 8.26
C LEU A 99 25.16 2.08 8.14
N GLY A 100 25.58 3.06 8.93
CA GLY A 100 26.87 3.72 8.82
C GLY A 100 27.02 4.56 7.54
N TYR A 101 25.90 4.95 6.92
CA TYR A 101 25.86 5.88 5.78
C TYR A 101 24.46 6.50 5.66
N LYS A 102 24.38 7.70 5.06
CA LYS A 102 23.14 8.45 4.92
C LYS A 102 22.22 7.89 3.83
N ILE A 103 21.49 6.81 4.13
CA ILE A 103 20.40 6.34 3.25
C ILE A 103 19.29 7.40 3.19
N SER A 104 19.08 8.18 4.25
CA SER A 104 18.18 9.33 4.29
C SER A 104 18.40 10.27 3.09
N LYS A 105 19.66 10.63 2.83
CA LYS A 105 20.07 11.50 1.72
C LYS A 105 19.82 10.85 0.35
N ILE A 106 20.05 9.54 0.22
CA ILE A 106 19.73 8.80 -1.01
C ILE A 106 18.22 8.75 -1.25
N ILE A 107 17.42 8.68 -0.18
CA ILE A 107 15.96 8.69 -0.24
C ILE A 107 15.42 10.08 -0.56
N ASP A 108 16.00 11.16 -0.02
CA ASP A 108 15.45 12.52 -0.19
C ASP A 108 15.97 13.23 -1.46
N GLU A 109 17.28 13.15 -1.72
CA GLU A 109 17.96 13.90 -2.79
C GLU A 109 18.46 13.01 -3.95
N GLY A 110 18.60 11.69 -3.72
CA GLY A 110 19.28 10.80 -4.65
C GLY A 110 18.57 10.67 -6.02
N PRO A 111 19.30 10.58 -7.14
CA PRO A 111 18.68 10.28 -8.42
C PRO A 111 17.99 8.91 -8.34
N ASN A 112 16.85 8.78 -9.01
CA ASN A 112 15.96 7.61 -8.89
C ASN A 112 16.66 6.28 -9.23
N SER A 113 17.69 6.31 -10.11
CA SER A 113 18.58 5.19 -10.39
C SER A 113 19.33 4.70 -9.15
N THR A 114 19.99 5.60 -8.41
CA THR A 114 20.74 5.28 -7.18
C THR A 114 19.83 4.72 -6.08
N LEU A 115 18.62 5.27 -5.92
CA LEU A 115 17.65 4.72 -4.96
C LEU A 115 17.06 3.38 -5.41
N THR A 116 16.92 3.15 -6.72
CA THR A 116 16.38 1.90 -7.30
C THR A 116 17.40 0.77 -7.31
N ALA A 117 18.70 1.08 -7.31
CA ALA A 117 19.77 0.08 -7.20
C ALA A 117 19.54 -0.83 -5.98
N THR A 118 19.60 -2.15 -6.19
CA THR A 118 19.22 -3.19 -5.22
C THR A 118 19.77 -2.96 -3.81
N GLY A 119 21.06 -2.60 -3.71
CA GLY A 119 21.75 -2.34 -2.44
C GLY A 119 21.18 -1.19 -1.60
N ASN A 120 20.52 -0.21 -2.23
CA ASN A 120 19.86 0.91 -1.56
C ASN A 120 18.35 0.67 -1.44
N ALA A 121 17.70 0.18 -2.49
CA ALA A 121 16.25 -0.02 -2.53
C ALA A 121 15.78 -0.93 -1.38
N GLN A 122 16.46 -2.06 -1.16
CA GLN A 122 16.05 -3.03 -0.12
C GLN A 122 16.05 -2.45 1.30
N PRO A 123 17.18 -1.91 1.83
CA PRO A 123 17.18 -1.28 3.16
C PRO A 123 16.26 -0.06 3.22
N ALA A 124 16.20 0.79 2.18
CA ALA A 124 15.35 1.98 2.18
C ALA A 124 13.85 1.65 2.35
N ILE A 125 13.34 0.62 1.65
CA ILE A 125 11.94 0.19 1.74
C ILE A 125 11.63 -0.42 3.11
N MET A 126 12.50 -1.30 3.60
CA MET A 126 12.32 -1.96 4.89
C MET A 126 12.35 -0.95 6.04
N ALA A 127 13.37 -0.08 6.06
CA ALA A 127 13.52 0.98 7.06
C ALA A 127 12.35 1.97 7.05
N SER A 128 11.89 2.40 5.86
CA SER A 128 10.70 3.26 5.73
C SER A 128 9.44 2.59 6.29
N SER A 129 9.31 1.27 6.11
CA SER A 129 8.15 0.54 6.62
C SER A 129 8.16 0.44 8.16
N ILE A 130 9.33 0.29 8.77
CA ILE A 130 9.47 0.32 10.23
C ILE A 130 9.32 1.75 10.79
N LEU A 131 9.78 2.77 10.08
CA LEU A 131 9.52 4.17 10.47
C LEU A 131 8.02 4.46 10.53
N ILE A 132 7.25 4.05 9.52
CA ILE A 132 5.79 4.22 9.52
C ILE A 132 5.15 3.45 10.68
N LEU A 133 5.61 2.22 10.96
CA LEU A 133 5.14 1.44 12.11
C LEU A 133 5.40 2.16 13.44
N ARG A 134 6.63 2.67 13.66
CA ARG A 134 7.00 3.40 14.88
C ARG A 134 6.23 4.71 15.05
N VAL A 135 5.95 5.43 13.96
CA VAL A 135 5.04 6.59 13.98
C VAL A 135 3.64 6.17 14.44
N LEU A 136 3.10 5.05 13.95
CA LEU A 136 1.79 4.53 14.41
C LEU A 136 1.82 4.11 15.88
N GLU A 137 2.90 3.50 16.34
CA GLU A 137 3.09 3.09 17.74
C GLU A 137 3.15 4.29 18.69
N GLN A 138 3.99 5.29 18.40
CA GLN A 138 4.24 6.43 19.29
C GLN A 138 3.14 7.51 19.22
N GLU A 139 2.75 7.95 18.03
CA GLU A 139 1.82 9.08 17.84
C GLU A 139 0.34 8.66 17.98
N PHE A 140 0.03 7.37 17.80
CA PHE A 140 -1.35 6.87 17.77
C PHE A 140 -1.63 5.71 18.74
N GLY A 141 -0.64 5.23 19.50
CA GLY A 141 -0.81 4.10 20.41
C GLY A 141 -1.23 2.81 19.69
N PHE A 142 -0.81 2.64 18.43
CA PHE A 142 -1.06 1.41 17.68
C PHE A 142 -0.10 0.33 18.14
N ARG A 143 -0.56 -0.61 18.97
CA ARG A 143 0.22 -1.78 19.38
C ARG A 143 -0.09 -2.97 18.46
N PRO A 144 0.85 -3.47 17.65
CA PRO A 144 0.59 -4.55 16.70
C PRO A 144 0.06 -5.83 17.36
N SER A 145 0.73 -6.31 18.42
CA SER A 145 0.39 -7.54 19.14
C SER A 145 -0.99 -7.52 19.81
N GLU A 146 -1.52 -6.35 20.15
CA GLU A 146 -2.87 -6.18 20.71
C GLU A 146 -3.98 -6.06 19.65
N ARG A 147 -3.62 -5.87 18.37
CA ARG A 147 -4.56 -5.53 17.29
C ARG A 147 -4.52 -6.48 16.10
N CYS A 148 -3.42 -7.21 15.93
CA CYS A 148 -3.11 -8.11 14.84
C CYS A 148 -2.74 -9.49 15.40
N GLY A 149 -3.30 -10.56 14.81
CA GLY A 149 -3.00 -11.93 15.21
C GLY A 149 -1.89 -12.60 14.39
N VAL A 150 -1.45 -11.94 13.31
CA VAL A 150 -0.48 -12.49 12.36
C VAL A 150 0.19 -11.36 11.57
N THR A 151 1.48 -11.53 11.27
CA THR A 151 2.24 -10.72 10.32
C THR A 151 2.56 -11.51 9.04
N LEU A 152 2.77 -10.81 7.95
CA LEU A 152 3.35 -11.35 6.71
C LEU A 152 3.99 -10.24 5.91
N GLY A 153 4.91 -10.56 5.00
CA GLY A 153 5.46 -9.56 4.11
C GLY A 153 5.95 -10.16 2.81
N HIS A 154 5.62 -9.52 1.69
CA HIS A 154 5.93 -10.06 0.36
C HIS A 154 7.43 -9.93 0.09
N SER A 155 8.14 -11.02 -0.18
CA SER A 155 9.59 -10.98 -0.49
C SER A 155 10.36 -10.17 0.58
N LEU A 156 11.00 -9.07 0.18
CA LEU A 156 11.63 -8.06 1.05
C LEU A 156 10.80 -7.63 2.27
N GLY A 157 9.47 -7.54 2.14
CA GLY A 157 8.59 -7.14 3.23
C GLY A 157 8.61 -8.10 4.43
N GLU A 158 9.02 -9.35 4.24
CA GLU A 158 9.15 -10.35 5.32
C GLU A 158 10.14 -9.90 6.40
N PHE A 159 11.16 -9.11 6.04
CA PHE A 159 12.11 -8.50 6.99
C PHE A 159 11.40 -7.54 7.96
N ALA A 160 10.47 -6.73 7.48
CA ALA A 160 9.66 -5.85 8.33
C ALA A 160 8.58 -6.64 9.10
N ALA A 161 8.03 -7.70 8.49
CA ALA A 161 7.05 -8.57 9.12
C ALA A 161 7.62 -9.38 10.30
N LEU A 162 8.88 -9.83 10.21
CA LEU A 162 9.61 -10.51 11.26
C LEU A 162 9.98 -9.57 12.42
N VAL A 163 10.32 -8.30 12.13
CA VAL A 163 10.52 -7.27 13.16
C VAL A 163 9.22 -6.95 13.88
N ALA A 164 8.14 -6.66 13.14
CA ALA A 164 6.82 -6.41 13.73
C ALA A 164 6.28 -7.62 14.50
N GLY A 165 6.60 -8.84 14.05
CA GLY A 165 6.28 -10.10 14.71
C GLY A 165 7.17 -10.43 15.93
N GLY A 166 8.19 -9.63 16.23
CA GLY A 166 9.10 -9.83 17.37
C GLY A 166 10.08 -11.00 17.21
N PHE A 167 10.29 -11.51 15.99
CA PHE A 167 11.26 -12.58 15.73
C PHE A 167 12.70 -12.08 15.61
N VAL A 168 12.89 -10.83 15.21
CA VAL A 168 14.21 -10.22 14.95
C VAL A 168 14.17 -8.76 15.39
N SER A 169 15.28 -8.21 15.89
CA SER A 169 15.34 -6.77 16.20
C SER A 169 15.32 -5.93 14.92
N PHE A 170 15.02 -4.63 15.05
CA PHE A 170 15.11 -3.73 13.91
C PHE A 170 16.52 -3.67 13.33
N GLU A 171 17.53 -3.51 14.19
CA GLU A 171 18.94 -3.44 13.80
C GLU A 171 19.44 -4.70 13.10
N ASP A 172 19.14 -5.89 13.66
CA ASP A 172 19.53 -7.16 13.05
C ASP A 172 18.88 -7.35 11.68
N SER A 173 17.60 -7.02 11.56
CA SER A 173 16.87 -7.11 10.29
C SER A 173 17.36 -6.07 9.27
N LEU A 174 17.74 -4.86 9.71
CA LEU A 174 18.32 -3.82 8.85
C LEU A 174 19.74 -4.17 8.38
N TYR A 175 20.53 -4.82 9.23
CA TYR A 175 21.82 -5.42 8.85
C TYR A 175 21.64 -6.55 7.83
N LEU A 176 20.77 -7.52 8.13
CA LEU A 176 20.52 -8.68 7.27
C LEU A 176 19.94 -8.26 5.91
N VAL A 177 19.02 -7.31 5.85
CA VAL A 177 18.42 -6.85 4.58
C VAL A 177 19.46 -6.15 3.70
N ARG A 178 20.35 -5.34 4.28
CA ARG A 178 21.49 -4.73 3.55
C ARG A 178 22.44 -5.81 3.02
N LYS A 179 22.79 -6.79 3.86
CA LYS A 179 23.70 -7.89 3.48
C LYS A 179 23.10 -8.78 2.39
N ARG A 180 21.82 -9.14 2.47
CA ARG A 180 21.06 -9.80 1.40
C ARG A 180 21.10 -8.99 0.11
N ALA A 181 20.81 -7.69 0.17
CA ALA A 181 20.81 -6.83 -1.01
C ALA A 181 22.18 -6.76 -1.70
N GLN A 182 23.26 -6.67 -0.92
CA GLN A 182 24.64 -6.70 -1.42
C GLN A 182 24.96 -8.06 -2.09
N ALA A 183 24.66 -9.18 -1.43
CA ALA A 183 24.95 -10.50 -2.00
C ALA A 183 24.12 -10.82 -3.24
N MET A 184 22.84 -10.41 -3.31
CA MET A 184 22.01 -10.61 -4.51
C MET A 184 22.48 -9.74 -5.69
N ALA A 185 22.89 -8.49 -5.43
CA ALA A 185 23.49 -7.63 -6.45
C ALA A 185 24.81 -8.22 -6.98
N GLU A 186 25.65 -8.75 -6.08
CA GLU A 186 26.90 -9.44 -6.44
C GLU A 186 26.67 -10.70 -7.26
N CYS A 187 25.67 -11.52 -6.92
CA CYS A 187 25.28 -12.69 -7.73
C CYS A 187 24.90 -12.29 -9.16
N THR A 188 24.15 -11.18 -9.29
CA THR A 188 23.77 -10.66 -10.63
C THR A 188 24.98 -10.11 -11.38
N ARG A 189 25.86 -9.36 -10.70
CA ARG A 189 27.06 -8.78 -11.31
C ARG A 189 27.95 -9.87 -11.91
N ARG A 190 28.24 -10.93 -11.14
CA ARG A 190 29.03 -12.09 -11.64
C ARG A 190 28.36 -12.78 -12.81
N ALA A 191 27.04 -13.02 -12.73
CA ALA A 191 26.28 -13.58 -13.85
C ALA A 191 26.43 -12.76 -15.15
N CYS A 192 26.38 -11.44 -15.07
CA CYS A 192 26.63 -10.55 -16.21
C CYS A 192 28.09 -10.58 -16.71
N GLU A 193 29.07 -10.65 -15.81
CA GLU A 193 30.50 -10.61 -16.15
C GLU A 193 31.02 -11.94 -16.72
N GLU A 194 30.59 -13.07 -16.15
CA GLU A 194 31.06 -14.42 -16.50
C GLU A 194 30.35 -14.98 -17.75
N HIS A 195 29.09 -14.57 -18.01
CA HIS A 195 28.25 -15.14 -19.06
C HIS A 195 27.59 -14.13 -20.00
N GLY A 196 27.70 -12.82 -19.72
CA GLY A 196 27.03 -11.79 -20.50
C GLY A 196 25.51 -11.82 -20.38
N GLY A 197 24.85 -11.05 -21.25
CA GLY A 197 23.38 -10.95 -21.30
C GLY A 197 22.78 -10.03 -20.24
N GLU A 198 21.44 -9.95 -20.25
CA GLU A 198 20.66 -9.09 -19.38
C GLU A 198 19.77 -9.94 -18.45
N TYR A 199 19.74 -9.63 -17.15
CA TYR A 199 18.97 -10.37 -16.15
C TYR A 199 17.95 -9.49 -15.46
N GLY A 200 16.85 -10.10 -15.01
CA GLY A 200 15.83 -9.38 -14.26
C GLY A 200 14.55 -10.17 -14.09
N MET A 201 13.43 -9.45 -13.99
CA MET A 201 12.13 -10.03 -13.69
C MET A 201 11.04 -9.51 -14.63
N VAL A 202 10.08 -10.38 -14.99
CA VAL A 202 8.94 -10.05 -15.85
C VAL A 202 7.65 -10.57 -15.20
N ALA A 203 6.73 -9.68 -14.85
CA ALA A 203 5.41 -10.07 -14.39
C ALA A 203 4.55 -10.54 -15.58
N LEU A 204 3.89 -11.68 -15.44
CA LEU A 204 2.87 -12.15 -16.37
C LEU A 204 1.50 -11.97 -15.72
N VAL A 205 0.60 -11.32 -16.43
CA VAL A 205 -0.80 -11.16 -16.02
C VAL A 205 -1.68 -11.86 -17.03
N THR A 206 -2.52 -12.76 -16.55
CA THR A 206 -3.44 -13.56 -17.34
C THR A 206 -4.87 -13.42 -16.79
N GLU A 207 -5.84 -14.08 -17.41
CA GLU A 207 -7.16 -14.27 -16.82
C GLU A 207 -7.09 -15.33 -15.69
N PRO A 208 -7.96 -15.26 -14.67
CA PRO A 208 -7.82 -16.11 -13.48
C PRO A 208 -7.81 -17.62 -13.75
N ASP A 209 -8.64 -18.06 -14.68
CA ASP A 209 -8.86 -19.49 -14.92
C ASP A 209 -7.77 -20.07 -15.84
N HIS A 210 -7.01 -19.21 -16.53
CA HIS A 210 -5.84 -19.56 -17.34
C HIS A 210 -4.52 -19.57 -16.56
N LEU A 211 -4.49 -19.24 -15.26
CA LEU A 211 -3.23 -19.21 -14.50
C LEU A 211 -2.64 -20.62 -14.24
N ALA A 212 -3.47 -21.61 -13.88
CA ALA A 212 -2.96 -22.96 -13.63
C ALA A 212 -2.38 -23.61 -14.92
N PRO A 213 -3.11 -23.60 -16.07
CA PRO A 213 -2.54 -24.03 -17.34
C PRO A 213 -1.27 -23.28 -17.73
N LEU A 214 -1.20 -21.95 -17.51
CA LEU A 214 0.00 -21.17 -17.79
C LEU A 214 1.21 -21.63 -16.96
N ILE A 215 1.01 -21.96 -15.67
CA ILE A 215 2.08 -22.48 -14.80
C ILE A 215 2.53 -23.87 -15.28
N GLU A 216 1.59 -24.72 -15.68
CA GLU A 216 1.87 -26.05 -16.22
C GLU A 216 2.67 -25.95 -17.53
N SER A 217 2.24 -25.15 -18.51
CA SER A 217 2.98 -24.92 -19.76
C SER A 217 4.35 -24.27 -19.56
N ILE A 218 4.53 -23.44 -18.51
CA ILE A 218 5.84 -22.92 -18.13
C ILE A 218 6.75 -24.06 -17.63
N HIS A 219 6.26 -24.89 -16.70
CA HIS A 219 7.05 -26.03 -16.19
C HIS A 219 7.36 -27.04 -17.29
N GLU A 220 6.40 -27.28 -18.19
CA GLU A 220 6.53 -28.15 -19.36
C GLU A 220 7.63 -27.65 -20.30
N PHE A 221 7.59 -26.37 -20.73
CA PHE A 221 8.65 -25.78 -21.56
C PHE A 221 10.03 -25.81 -20.89
N LEU A 222 10.09 -25.54 -19.58
CA LEU A 222 11.33 -25.60 -18.81
C LEU A 222 11.86 -27.04 -18.67
N GLY A 223 11.00 -28.05 -18.73
CA GLY A 223 11.38 -29.47 -18.78
C GLY A 223 11.77 -29.96 -20.18
N PHE A 224 11.15 -29.43 -21.24
CA PHE A 224 11.41 -29.88 -22.63
C PHE A 224 12.76 -29.41 -23.19
N HIS A 225 13.37 -28.35 -22.66
CA HIS A 225 14.71 -27.96 -23.11
C HIS A 225 15.83 -28.98 -22.79
N SER A 226 15.53 -30.08 -22.08
CA SER A 226 16.41 -31.24 -21.92
C SER A 226 16.37 -32.23 -23.10
N THR A 227 15.38 -32.21 -24.01
CA THR A 227 15.20 -33.30 -25.00
C THR A 227 16.05 -33.17 -26.28
N GLY A 228 17.00 -32.22 -26.31
CA GLY A 228 17.97 -32.04 -27.41
C GLY A 228 19.42 -32.44 -27.06
N SER A 229 19.72 -32.65 -25.77
CA SER A 229 21.01 -33.15 -25.28
C SER A 229 20.79 -34.49 -24.58
N LYS A 230 21.67 -35.46 -24.81
CA LYS A 230 21.63 -36.75 -24.08
C LYS A 230 22.24 -36.61 -22.67
N SER A 231 21.63 -35.77 -21.84
CA SER A 231 22.03 -35.54 -20.44
C SER A 231 20.79 -35.24 -19.58
N GLU A 232 20.41 -36.29 -18.87
CA GLU A 232 19.57 -36.44 -17.68
C GLU A 232 19.09 -35.17 -16.94
N SER A 233 17.80 -35.16 -16.60
CA SER A 233 17.21 -34.34 -15.52
C SER A 233 17.17 -32.81 -15.68
N ALA A 234 16.14 -32.18 -15.09
CA ALA A 234 16.05 -30.72 -14.95
C ALA A 234 17.09 -30.09 -13.99
N GLN A 235 18.08 -30.87 -13.55
CA GLN A 235 19.22 -30.41 -12.73
C GLN A 235 20.43 -30.00 -13.58
N ASP A 236 20.51 -30.44 -14.84
CA ASP A 236 21.69 -30.26 -15.70
C ASP A 236 21.72 -28.93 -16.47
N VAL A 237 20.64 -28.15 -16.46
CA VAL A 237 20.63 -26.79 -17.04
C VAL A 237 21.40 -25.84 -16.12
N PRO A 238 22.46 -25.16 -16.58
CA PRO A 238 23.22 -24.22 -15.75
C PRO A 238 22.33 -23.12 -15.12
N PRO A 239 22.59 -22.65 -13.89
CA PRO A 239 21.77 -21.62 -13.23
C PRO A 239 21.52 -20.34 -14.04
N ILE A 240 22.48 -19.96 -14.90
CA ILE A 240 22.41 -18.82 -15.81
C ILE A 240 21.33 -18.98 -16.90
N ASP A 241 21.07 -20.23 -17.25
CA ASP A 241 20.11 -20.68 -18.26
C ASP A 241 18.74 -21.03 -17.67
N GLN A 242 18.56 -20.93 -16.35
CA GLN A 242 17.27 -21.21 -15.73
C GLN A 242 16.39 -19.94 -15.70
N VAL A 243 15.15 -20.11 -16.15
CA VAL A 243 14.05 -19.16 -15.93
C VAL A 243 13.09 -19.83 -14.96
N LEU A 244 12.76 -19.18 -13.84
CA LEU A 244 11.82 -19.72 -12.84
C LEU A 244 10.66 -18.77 -12.57
N ILE A 245 9.58 -19.34 -12.03
CA ILE A 245 8.49 -18.58 -11.39
C ILE A 245 8.99 -18.09 -10.02
N ALA A 246 9.41 -16.82 -9.96
CA ALA A 246 9.87 -16.15 -8.76
C ALA A 246 8.76 -15.81 -7.77
N ASN A 247 7.55 -15.51 -8.25
CA ASN A 247 6.42 -15.13 -7.41
C ASN A 247 5.11 -15.65 -7.97
N ILE A 248 4.21 -16.10 -7.08
CA ILE A 248 2.79 -16.33 -7.37
C ILE A 248 1.99 -15.31 -6.55
N ASN A 249 1.61 -14.19 -7.18
CA ASN A 249 1.11 -12.99 -6.49
C ASN A 249 -0.41 -12.97 -6.31
N SER A 250 -1.15 -13.53 -7.26
CA SER A 250 -2.61 -13.59 -7.20
C SER A 250 -3.11 -14.81 -7.99
N LYS A 251 -4.44 -15.01 -8.00
CA LYS A 251 -5.09 -15.97 -8.91
C LYS A 251 -4.85 -15.71 -10.41
N ASN A 252 -4.18 -14.63 -10.80
CA ASN A 252 -4.02 -14.22 -12.19
C ASN A 252 -2.69 -13.51 -12.50
N GLN A 253 -1.71 -13.58 -11.59
CA GLN A 253 -0.40 -12.95 -11.76
C GLN A 253 0.72 -13.80 -11.16
N ILE A 254 1.74 -14.03 -11.99
CA ILE A 254 3.05 -14.58 -11.61
C ILE A 254 4.17 -13.63 -12.02
N VAL A 255 5.39 -13.89 -11.54
CA VAL A 255 6.60 -13.21 -11.99
C VAL A 255 7.63 -14.25 -12.39
N LEU A 256 8.15 -14.12 -13.62
CA LEU A 256 9.31 -14.86 -14.10
C LEU A 256 10.60 -14.14 -13.74
N SER A 257 11.68 -14.89 -13.53
CA SER A 257 12.99 -14.40 -13.13
C SER A 257 14.10 -15.23 -13.76
N GLY A 258 15.15 -14.57 -14.25
CA GLY A 258 16.26 -15.19 -14.97
C GLY A 258 16.85 -14.26 -16.04
N ASN A 259 17.48 -14.86 -17.06
CA ASN A 259 17.95 -14.18 -18.26
C ASN A 259 16.75 -13.64 -19.08
N ILE A 260 16.80 -12.36 -19.48
CA ILE A 260 15.71 -11.65 -20.17
C ILE A 260 15.46 -12.20 -21.57
N GLU A 261 16.48 -12.68 -22.29
CA GLU A 261 16.34 -13.27 -23.62
C GLU A 261 15.66 -14.63 -23.54
N ARG A 262 16.06 -15.48 -22.58
CA ARG A 262 15.38 -16.74 -22.31
C ARG A 262 13.92 -16.56 -21.87
N ILE A 263 13.63 -15.51 -21.09
CA ILE A 263 12.24 -15.14 -20.76
C ILE A 263 11.46 -14.74 -22.03
N LYS A 264 12.06 -13.99 -22.97
CA LYS A 264 11.42 -13.68 -24.27
C LYS A 264 11.14 -14.95 -25.08
N THR A 265 12.08 -15.90 -25.15
CA THR A 265 11.90 -17.17 -25.87
C THR A 265 10.75 -17.99 -25.28
N LEU A 266 10.71 -18.14 -23.95
CA LEU A 266 9.58 -18.77 -23.25
C LEU A 266 8.25 -18.08 -23.58
N LEU A 267 8.21 -16.74 -23.59
CA LEU A 267 6.99 -16.00 -23.92
C LEU A 267 6.54 -16.18 -25.37
N THR A 268 7.48 -16.29 -26.32
CA THR A 268 7.16 -16.63 -27.72
C THR A 268 6.55 -18.03 -27.81
N HIS A 269 7.12 -19.02 -27.11
CA HIS A 269 6.58 -20.38 -27.08
C HIS A 269 5.17 -20.43 -26.45
N LEU A 270 4.96 -19.77 -25.31
CA LEU A 270 3.65 -19.69 -24.65
C LEU A 270 2.58 -19.07 -25.56
N ARG A 271 2.95 -18.07 -26.39
CA ARG A 271 2.05 -17.46 -27.37
C ARG A 271 1.73 -18.36 -28.55
N GLN A 272 2.70 -19.15 -29.01
CA GLN A 272 2.55 -20.04 -30.16
C GLN A 272 1.75 -21.30 -29.82
N PHE A 273 1.95 -21.86 -28.63
CA PHE A 273 1.43 -23.18 -28.26
C PHE A 273 0.44 -23.17 -27.09
N GLY A 274 0.45 -22.14 -26.24
CA GLY A 274 -0.36 -22.10 -25.00
C GLY A 274 -1.81 -21.62 -25.17
N GLY A 275 -2.26 -21.30 -26.39
CA GLY A 275 -3.65 -20.91 -26.71
C GLY A 275 -4.15 -19.58 -26.13
N HIS A 276 -3.37 -18.93 -25.26
CA HIS A 276 -3.71 -17.68 -24.56
C HIS A 276 -2.45 -16.81 -24.42
N ASP A 277 -2.50 -15.52 -24.78
CA ASP A 277 -1.36 -14.59 -24.62
C ASP A 277 -1.38 -13.89 -23.24
N PRO A 278 -0.52 -14.26 -22.28
CA PRO A 278 -0.40 -13.54 -21.02
C PRO A 278 0.29 -12.18 -21.23
N ARG A 279 -0.27 -11.11 -20.66
CA ARG A 279 0.34 -9.78 -20.69
C ARG A 279 1.64 -9.78 -19.88
N ALA A 280 2.77 -9.80 -20.58
CA ALA A 280 4.09 -9.64 -20.00
C ALA A 280 4.45 -8.17 -19.74
N VAL A 281 5.00 -7.88 -18.55
CA VAL A 281 5.53 -6.55 -18.19
C VAL A 281 6.86 -6.70 -17.45
N ARG A 282 7.94 -6.19 -18.03
CA ARG A 282 9.25 -6.15 -17.37
C ARG A 282 9.22 -5.22 -16.15
N LEU A 283 9.77 -5.71 -15.04
CA LEU A 283 9.88 -4.95 -13.80
C LEU A 283 11.21 -4.17 -13.78
N LYS A 284 11.26 -3.02 -13.11
CA LYS A 284 12.53 -2.33 -12.80
C LYS A 284 13.24 -3.02 -11.63
N SER A 285 13.69 -4.23 -11.91
CA SER A 285 14.52 -5.07 -11.06
C SER A 285 15.61 -5.64 -11.94
N ASP A 286 16.80 -5.04 -11.87
CA ASP A 286 17.97 -5.41 -12.65
C ASP A 286 18.72 -6.57 -11.96
N SER A 287 17.96 -7.55 -11.46
CA SER A 287 18.43 -8.69 -10.68
C SER A 287 17.37 -9.80 -10.70
N PRO A 288 17.74 -11.06 -11.00
CA PRO A 288 16.81 -12.17 -11.07
C PRO A 288 16.58 -12.75 -9.65
N PHE A 289 15.82 -12.05 -8.81
CA PHE A 289 15.48 -12.52 -7.47
C PHE A 289 14.63 -13.81 -7.50
N HIS A 290 14.69 -14.63 -6.44
CA HIS A 290 13.95 -15.89 -6.36
C HIS A 290 14.24 -16.81 -7.57
N SER A 291 15.55 -17.00 -7.83
CA SER A 291 16.08 -17.83 -8.90
C SER A 291 17.35 -18.58 -8.43
N PRO A 292 17.82 -19.60 -9.17
CA PRO A 292 19.00 -20.39 -8.79
C PRO A 292 20.29 -19.56 -8.77
N LEU A 293 20.35 -18.45 -9.52
CA LEU A 293 21.46 -17.49 -9.49
C LEU A 293 21.65 -16.87 -8.10
N MET A 294 20.62 -16.87 -7.25
CA MET A 294 20.68 -16.34 -5.88
C MET A 294 21.16 -17.38 -4.85
N LYS A 295 21.55 -18.60 -5.26
CA LYS A 295 22.10 -19.65 -4.36
C LYS A 295 23.27 -19.14 -3.48
N PRO A 296 24.26 -18.37 -3.99
CA PRO A 296 25.34 -17.83 -3.15
C PRO A 296 24.84 -16.82 -2.09
N ALA A 297 23.81 -16.03 -2.44
CA ALA A 297 23.15 -15.12 -1.49
C ALA A 297 22.35 -15.88 -0.42
N ALA A 298 21.69 -17.00 -0.77
CA ALA A 298 21.03 -17.88 0.21
C ALA A 298 22.02 -18.53 1.18
N ALA A 299 23.16 -19.03 0.68
CA ALA A 299 24.22 -19.60 1.51
C ALA A 299 24.83 -18.55 2.46
N SER A 300 25.03 -17.33 1.98
CA SER A 300 25.49 -16.20 2.79
C SER A 300 24.46 -15.82 3.86
N MET A 301 23.18 -15.77 3.50
CA MET A 301 22.07 -15.50 4.42
C MET A 301 21.98 -16.56 5.53
N LYS A 302 22.11 -17.85 5.20
CA LYS A 302 22.17 -18.94 6.19
C LYS A 302 23.29 -18.70 7.21
N LYS A 303 24.50 -18.39 6.76
CA LYS A 303 25.66 -18.13 7.63
C LYS A 303 25.45 -16.91 8.54
N TRP A 304 24.80 -15.85 8.07
CA TRP A 304 24.49 -14.69 8.93
C TRP A 304 23.42 -15.00 9.97
N LEU A 305 22.45 -15.87 9.63
CA LEU A 305 21.39 -16.32 10.53
C LEU A 305 21.88 -17.28 11.61
N GLU A 306 23.03 -17.93 11.43
CA GLU A 306 23.71 -18.71 12.47
C GLU A 306 24.43 -17.82 13.50
N GLY A 307 24.53 -16.51 13.26
CA GLY A 307 25.17 -15.54 14.15
C GLY A 307 24.35 -15.13 15.39
N LYS A 308 25.03 -14.42 16.30
CA LYS A 308 24.41 -13.72 17.42
C LYS A 308 23.79 -12.39 16.98
N SER A 309 22.87 -11.86 17.78
CA SER A 309 22.31 -10.51 17.61
C SER A 309 23.41 -9.46 17.72
N ARG A 310 23.30 -8.40 16.92
CA ARG A 310 24.16 -7.21 16.94
C ARG A 310 23.60 -6.11 17.84
N THR A 311 22.35 -6.27 18.29
CA THR A 311 21.64 -5.26 19.06
C THR A 311 22.21 -5.10 20.46
N LYS A 312 22.39 -3.83 20.86
CA LYS A 312 22.91 -3.47 22.18
C LYS A 312 22.10 -4.13 23.31
N GLY A 313 22.78 -4.86 24.20
CA GLY A 313 22.17 -5.64 25.29
C GLY A 313 21.61 -7.01 24.86
N ARG A 314 21.86 -7.45 23.63
CA ARG A 314 21.48 -8.79 23.10
C ARG A 314 22.66 -9.53 22.47
N GLU A 315 23.88 -9.06 22.62
CA GLU A 315 25.09 -9.52 21.94
C GLU A 315 25.42 -11.00 22.21
N ASP A 316 24.92 -11.56 23.31
CA ASP A 316 25.03 -13.00 23.65
C ASP A 316 23.86 -13.86 23.19
N GLN A 317 22.80 -13.27 22.65
CA GLN A 317 21.60 -13.95 22.19
C GLN A 317 21.68 -14.29 20.70
N ASP A 318 20.88 -15.27 20.29
CA ASP A 318 20.66 -15.60 18.88
C ASP A 318 20.03 -14.41 18.13
N ILE A 319 20.45 -14.17 16.89
CA ILE A 319 19.88 -13.14 16.00
C ILE A 319 18.38 -13.36 15.72
N VAL A 320 17.88 -14.59 15.87
CA VAL A 320 16.47 -14.96 15.82
C VAL A 320 15.92 -15.32 17.21
N SER A 321 14.86 -14.62 17.56
CA SER A 321 13.99 -14.84 18.72
C SER A 321 12.83 -15.76 18.32
N PHE A 322 12.50 -16.75 19.14
CA PHE A 322 11.37 -17.65 18.89
C PHE A 322 10.78 -18.16 20.22
N PRO A 323 9.45 -18.25 20.39
CA PRO A 323 8.43 -17.73 19.47
C PRO A 323 8.44 -16.19 19.39
N GLY A 324 7.85 -15.64 18.33
CA GLY A 324 7.58 -14.21 18.21
C GLY A 324 6.35 -13.78 19.02
N VAL A 325 6.10 -12.46 19.10
CA VAL A 325 4.92 -11.88 19.76
C VAL A 325 3.64 -11.98 18.91
N MET A 326 3.78 -12.27 17.62
CA MET A 326 2.70 -12.65 16.70
C MET A 326 3.20 -13.80 15.81
N GLU A 327 2.30 -14.58 15.23
CA GLU A 327 2.68 -15.51 14.17
C GLU A 327 3.14 -14.74 12.93
N CYS A 328 4.18 -15.21 12.22
CA CYS A 328 4.58 -14.67 10.92
C CYS A 328 4.47 -15.75 9.85
N VAL A 329 3.80 -15.45 8.72
CA VAL A 329 3.67 -16.38 7.57
C VAL A 329 4.89 -16.31 6.67
N SER A 330 5.50 -17.47 6.39
CA SER A 330 6.64 -17.56 5.48
C SER A 330 6.25 -17.38 4.01
N ASN A 331 7.08 -16.68 3.24
CA ASN A 331 6.94 -16.61 1.78
C ASN A 331 7.14 -17.95 1.06
N VAL A 332 7.94 -18.86 1.63
CA VAL A 332 8.34 -20.12 0.98
C VAL A 332 7.28 -21.21 1.16
N THR A 333 6.68 -21.31 2.35
CA THR A 333 5.68 -22.36 2.66
C THR A 333 4.24 -21.87 2.66
N ALA A 334 4.02 -20.55 2.62
CA ALA A 334 2.71 -19.94 2.85
C ALA A 334 2.02 -20.39 4.16
N ARG A 335 2.81 -20.75 5.18
CA ARG A 335 2.36 -21.15 6.52
C ARG A 335 3.23 -20.48 7.61
N PRO A 336 2.77 -20.41 8.87
CA PRO A 336 3.57 -19.88 9.97
C PRO A 336 4.87 -20.66 10.20
N PHE A 337 5.91 -19.97 10.68
CA PHE A 337 7.14 -20.63 11.10
C PHE A 337 6.90 -21.55 12.31
N GLN A 338 7.44 -22.78 12.27
CA GLN A 338 7.18 -23.81 13.27
C GLN A 338 8.25 -23.89 14.38
N SER A 339 9.49 -23.50 14.09
CA SER A 339 10.60 -23.42 15.04
C SER A 339 11.60 -22.33 14.64
N LYS A 340 12.58 -22.04 15.51
CA LYS A 340 13.67 -21.11 15.22
C LYS A 340 14.52 -21.58 14.03
N GLU A 341 14.85 -22.86 14.01
CA GLU A 341 15.66 -23.52 12.98
C GLU A 341 14.93 -23.44 11.64
N LYS A 342 13.62 -23.74 11.64
CA LYS A 342 12.81 -23.67 10.42
C LYS A 342 12.62 -22.24 9.93
N LEU A 343 12.57 -21.25 10.83
CA LEU A 343 12.61 -19.84 10.47
C LEU A 343 13.91 -19.49 9.74
N LYS A 344 15.07 -19.82 10.33
CA LYS A 344 16.39 -19.56 9.72
C LYS A 344 16.53 -20.24 8.35
N GLU A 345 16.15 -21.51 8.25
CA GLU A 345 16.19 -22.29 7.01
C GLU A 345 15.31 -21.65 5.91
N LEU A 346 14.03 -21.40 6.19
CA LEU A 346 13.09 -20.85 5.21
C LEU A 346 13.44 -19.40 4.82
N TRP A 347 13.95 -18.59 5.75
CA TRP A 347 14.32 -17.21 5.47
C TRP A 347 15.61 -17.10 4.63
N ALA A 348 16.54 -18.05 4.75
CA ALA A 348 17.66 -18.19 3.81
C ALA A 348 17.20 -18.68 2.42
N ARG A 349 16.33 -19.71 2.39
CA ARG A 349 15.73 -20.25 1.16
C ARG A 349 14.92 -19.22 0.37
N GLN A 350 14.33 -18.23 1.05
CA GLN A 350 13.61 -17.11 0.45
C GLN A 350 14.44 -16.25 -0.53
N CYS A 351 15.77 -16.36 -0.56
CA CYS A 351 16.56 -15.70 -1.61
C CYS A 351 16.38 -16.36 -3.00
N VAL A 352 16.05 -17.65 -3.04
CA VAL A 352 16.05 -18.53 -4.23
C VAL A 352 14.66 -19.05 -4.58
N GLU A 353 13.83 -19.39 -3.59
CA GLU A 353 12.57 -20.08 -3.83
C GLU A 353 11.37 -19.16 -4.11
N THR A 354 10.40 -19.68 -4.84
CA THR A 354 9.17 -18.99 -5.24
C THR A 354 8.43 -18.40 -4.05
N VAL A 355 8.13 -17.11 -4.11
CA VAL A 355 7.26 -16.43 -3.14
C VAL A 355 5.80 -16.83 -3.39
N ARG A 356 5.25 -17.64 -2.49
CA ARG A 356 3.88 -18.18 -2.55
C ARG A 356 2.82 -17.23 -1.99
N TRP A 357 2.88 -15.95 -2.39
CA TRP A 357 2.04 -14.90 -1.79
C TRP A 357 0.54 -15.19 -1.90
N TRP A 358 0.06 -15.69 -3.04
CA TRP A 358 -1.35 -16.04 -3.21
C TRP A 358 -1.79 -17.18 -2.28
N ASP A 359 -0.91 -18.16 -1.99
CA ASP A 359 -1.19 -19.20 -1.01
C ASP A 359 -1.23 -18.63 0.41
N SER A 360 -0.38 -17.66 0.74
CA SER A 360 -0.42 -16.96 2.04
C SER A 360 -1.73 -16.20 2.23
N ILE A 361 -2.23 -15.53 1.18
CA ILE A 361 -3.53 -14.84 1.23
C ILE A 361 -4.68 -15.85 1.37
N LYS A 362 -4.68 -16.95 0.61
CA LYS A 362 -5.69 -18.02 0.74
C LYS A 362 -5.68 -18.65 2.14
N TYR A 363 -4.51 -19.01 2.68
CA TYR A 363 -4.36 -19.52 4.05
C TYR A 363 -4.98 -18.57 5.08
N LEU A 364 -4.65 -17.28 4.97
CA LEU A 364 -5.13 -16.27 5.91
C LEU A 364 -6.65 -16.00 5.82
N ASP A 365 -7.23 -15.96 4.62
CA ASP A 365 -8.68 -15.78 4.45
C ASP A 365 -9.46 -17.08 4.77
N GLN A 366 -9.05 -18.21 4.21
CA GLN A 366 -9.83 -19.45 4.19
C GLN A 366 -9.63 -20.30 5.44
N GLU A 367 -8.41 -20.49 5.92
CA GLU A 367 -8.14 -21.31 7.13
C GLU A 367 -8.17 -20.45 8.39
N ARG A 368 -7.53 -19.27 8.35
CA ARG A 368 -7.40 -18.38 9.51
C ARG A 368 -8.54 -17.42 9.72
N LYS A 369 -9.43 -17.26 8.73
CA LYS A 369 -10.58 -16.34 8.74
C LYS A 369 -10.18 -14.89 9.09
N ILE A 370 -9.03 -14.43 8.61
CA ILE A 370 -8.63 -13.02 8.65
C ILE A 370 -9.65 -12.21 7.84
N ARG A 371 -10.19 -11.13 8.43
CA ARG A 371 -11.17 -10.24 7.79
C ARG A 371 -10.77 -8.77 7.79
N ARG A 372 -9.69 -8.41 8.48
CA ARG A 372 -9.09 -7.09 8.43
C ARG A 372 -7.61 -7.22 8.07
N TRP A 373 -7.16 -6.32 7.21
CA TRP A 373 -5.79 -6.29 6.71
C TRP A 373 -5.26 -4.87 6.88
N ILE A 374 -4.05 -4.75 7.43
CA ILE A 374 -3.37 -3.49 7.73
C ILE A 374 -2.06 -3.50 6.94
N GLY A 375 -1.91 -2.59 5.99
CA GLY A 375 -0.72 -2.46 5.14
C GLY A 375 0.17 -1.31 5.59
N ILE A 376 1.46 -1.58 5.79
CA ILE A 376 2.47 -0.58 6.16
C ILE A 376 3.64 -0.62 5.17
N GLY A 377 3.88 0.48 4.44
CA GLY A 377 5.04 0.66 3.56
C GLY A 377 4.92 1.90 2.65
N PRO A 378 5.96 2.25 1.86
CA PRO A 378 6.07 3.50 1.09
C PRO A 378 5.17 3.58 -0.19
N GLY A 379 3.99 2.95 -0.15
CA GLY A 379 3.04 2.85 -1.26
C GLY A 379 2.49 4.19 -1.77
N LYS A 380 1.75 4.14 -2.88
CA LYS A 380 1.27 5.34 -3.60
C LYS A 380 -0.22 5.59 -3.32
N ASN A 381 -0.52 6.66 -2.59
CA ASN A 381 -1.83 7.33 -2.61
C ASN A 381 -1.58 8.81 -2.95
N ASN A 382 -1.68 9.18 -4.22
CA ASN A 382 -1.34 10.52 -4.72
C ASN A 382 -2.60 11.22 -5.26
N PRO A 383 -3.31 12.04 -4.45
CA PRO A 383 -4.51 12.76 -4.88
C PRO A 383 -4.18 13.84 -5.91
N LEU A 384 -5.12 14.09 -6.83
CA LEU A 384 -4.97 15.14 -7.85
C LEU A 384 -5.11 16.55 -7.26
N GLN A 385 -6.08 16.70 -6.35
CA GLN A 385 -6.35 17.93 -5.62
C GLN A 385 -6.96 17.60 -4.26
N ILE A 386 -6.37 18.12 -3.18
CA ILE A 386 -7.03 18.24 -1.86
C ILE A 386 -7.27 19.73 -1.63
N THR A 387 -8.53 20.14 -1.46
CA THR A 387 -8.89 21.48 -0.99
C THR A 387 -9.54 21.36 0.39
N ILE A 388 -8.94 22.00 1.40
CA ILE A 388 -9.39 21.98 2.79
C ILE A 388 -9.93 23.37 3.13
N PHE A 389 -11.06 23.40 3.83
CA PHE A 389 -11.75 24.64 4.19
C PHE A 389 -11.87 24.75 5.72
N PRO A 390 -12.02 25.96 6.28
CA PRO A 390 -12.28 26.13 7.71
C PRO A 390 -13.64 25.54 8.12
N SER A 391 -13.68 24.81 9.25
CA SER A 391 -14.94 24.29 9.83
C SER A 391 -15.78 25.34 10.57
N ALA A 392 -15.23 26.53 10.84
CA ALA A 392 -15.84 27.57 11.67
C ALA A 392 -15.11 28.92 11.47
N PRO A 393 -15.73 30.07 11.82
CA PRO A 393 -15.10 31.39 11.72
C PRO A 393 -13.78 31.56 12.53
N ASN A 394 -13.48 30.68 13.49
CA ASN A 394 -12.23 30.70 14.26
C ASN A 394 -11.08 29.88 13.65
N ASN A 395 -11.19 29.55 12.35
CA ASN A 395 -10.09 29.40 11.40
C ASN A 395 -8.93 28.43 11.72
N LYS A 396 -9.23 27.21 12.16
CA LYS A 396 -8.31 26.05 12.03
C LYS A 396 -9.04 24.82 11.46
N PRO A 397 -8.49 24.14 10.44
CA PRO A 397 -8.99 22.84 9.99
C PRO A 397 -8.97 21.78 11.10
N LEU A 398 -9.96 20.90 11.14
CA LEU A 398 -10.07 19.81 12.12
C LEU A 398 -8.95 18.77 12.04
N ARG A 399 -8.27 18.67 10.89
CA ARG A 399 -7.24 17.69 10.57
C ARG A 399 -6.20 18.32 9.63
N THR A 400 -4.96 17.85 9.69
CA THR A 400 -3.90 18.26 8.75
C THR A 400 -4.10 17.66 7.36
N PRO A 401 -3.44 18.19 6.30
CA PRO A 401 -3.50 17.60 4.96
C PRO A 401 -3.08 16.13 4.92
N LEU A 402 -2.07 15.72 5.69
CA LEU A 402 -1.68 14.31 5.81
C LEU A 402 -2.79 13.47 6.47
N GLN A 403 -3.40 13.97 7.55
CA GLN A 403 -4.51 13.27 8.21
C GLN A 403 -5.72 13.11 7.27
N PHE A 404 -6.00 14.10 6.41
CA PHE A 404 -6.99 13.94 5.33
C PHE A 404 -6.54 12.98 4.22
N SER A 405 -5.25 12.91 3.88
CA SER A 405 -4.70 11.92 2.94
C SER A 405 -4.79 10.48 3.48
N LEU A 406 -4.61 10.27 4.79
CA LEU A 406 -4.82 9.00 5.46
C LEU A 406 -6.32 8.61 5.49
N ILE A 407 -7.22 9.58 5.71
CA ILE A 407 -8.67 9.36 5.54
C ILE A 407 -9.00 9.03 4.08
N LEU A 408 -8.41 9.72 3.11
CA LEU A 408 -8.65 9.46 1.69
C LEU A 408 -8.23 8.02 1.33
N SER A 409 -7.04 7.62 1.77
CA SER A 409 -6.53 6.24 1.67
C SER A 409 -7.56 5.25 2.24
N SER A 410 -8.13 5.52 3.42
CA SER A 410 -9.18 4.67 4.00
C SER A 410 -10.41 4.49 3.13
N THR A 411 -10.81 5.54 2.40
CA THR A 411 -12.05 5.59 1.61
C THR A 411 -11.90 5.04 0.19
N LEU A 412 -10.73 5.19 -0.43
CA LEU A 412 -10.46 4.71 -1.80
C LEU A 412 -10.74 3.22 -1.97
N ASP A 413 -10.51 2.45 -0.92
CA ASP A 413 -10.68 1.01 -0.96
C ASP A 413 -12.14 0.58 -0.71
N ILE A 414 -12.96 1.44 -0.09
CA ILE A 414 -14.40 1.23 0.07
C ILE A 414 -15.10 1.35 -1.29
N PHE A 415 -14.71 2.33 -2.13
CA PHE A 415 -15.10 2.36 -3.55
C PHE A 415 -14.80 1.02 -4.21
N GLU A 416 -13.64 0.47 -3.92
CA GLU A 416 -13.09 -0.68 -4.62
C GLU A 416 -13.68 -2.01 -4.17
N THR A 417 -14.09 -2.12 -2.90
CA THR A 417 -14.96 -3.20 -2.41
C THR A 417 -16.35 -3.09 -3.02
N ARG A 418 -16.96 -1.90 -3.05
CA ARG A 418 -18.33 -1.69 -3.58
C ARG A 418 -18.41 -1.80 -5.11
N SER A 419 -17.40 -1.33 -5.84
CA SER A 419 -17.26 -1.45 -7.31
C SER A 419 -17.28 -2.93 -7.74
N LYS A 420 -16.61 -3.81 -6.98
CA LYS A 420 -16.69 -5.27 -7.21
C LYS A 420 -18.11 -5.81 -6.97
N ALA A 421 -18.78 -5.34 -5.92
CA ALA A 421 -20.15 -5.77 -5.60
C ALA A 421 -21.17 -5.32 -6.66
N ASN A 422 -21.09 -4.06 -7.10
CA ASN A 422 -21.95 -3.50 -8.16
C ASN A 422 -21.77 -4.27 -9.48
N LEU A 423 -20.53 -4.60 -9.86
CA LEU A 423 -20.25 -5.42 -11.04
C LEU A 423 -20.88 -6.82 -10.97
N THR A 424 -20.86 -7.46 -9.79
CA THR A 424 -21.53 -8.76 -9.59
C THR A 424 -23.06 -8.68 -9.54
N SER A 425 -23.64 -7.49 -9.38
CA SER A 425 -25.09 -7.26 -9.33
C SER A 425 -25.64 -6.52 -10.56
N GLY A 426 -24.91 -6.49 -11.68
CA GLY A 426 -25.33 -5.85 -12.93
C GLY A 426 -25.38 -4.32 -12.90
N GLY A 427 -24.79 -3.69 -11.88
CA GLY A 427 -24.72 -2.23 -11.74
C GLY A 427 -23.63 -1.61 -12.62
N GLY A 428 -23.90 -0.42 -13.17
CA GLY A 428 -22.98 0.30 -14.05
C GLY A 428 -21.67 0.76 -13.38
N LEU A 429 -20.67 1.03 -14.21
CA LEU A 429 -19.30 1.41 -13.81
C LEU A 429 -19.16 2.81 -13.16
N SER A 430 -20.22 3.62 -13.14
CA SER A 430 -20.20 5.00 -12.61
C SER A 430 -21.42 5.27 -11.74
N GLY A 431 -21.25 5.98 -10.63
CA GLY A 431 -22.37 6.30 -9.75
C GLY A 431 -21.97 6.96 -8.43
N ASP A 432 -23.02 7.36 -7.70
CA ASP A 432 -22.95 7.80 -6.31
C ASP A 432 -22.82 6.56 -5.41
N TYR A 433 -21.72 6.46 -4.67
CA TYR A 433 -21.49 5.39 -3.69
C TYR A 433 -22.01 5.76 -2.30
N GLY A 434 -22.62 6.94 -2.14
CA GLY A 434 -23.18 7.46 -0.90
C GLY A 434 -22.12 7.63 0.18
N LEU A 435 -22.50 7.35 1.43
CA LEU A 435 -21.60 7.37 2.57
C LEU A 435 -20.57 6.23 2.45
N LEU A 436 -19.30 6.58 2.21
CA LEU A 436 -18.17 5.64 2.23
C LEU A 436 -17.80 5.30 3.68
N HIS A 437 -17.55 6.32 4.49
CA HIS A 437 -17.04 6.17 5.85
C HIS A 437 -17.63 7.26 6.76
N ALA A 438 -18.31 6.86 7.84
CA ALA A 438 -18.46 7.71 9.01
C ALA A 438 -17.11 7.76 9.73
N VAL A 439 -16.33 8.81 9.44
CA VAL A 439 -14.90 8.96 9.76
C VAL A 439 -14.70 9.15 11.27
N ASP A 440 -15.60 9.89 11.92
CA ASP A 440 -15.85 9.92 13.36
C ASP A 440 -17.27 10.46 13.61
N GLU A 441 -17.62 10.89 14.83
CA GLU A 441 -18.94 11.48 15.13
C GLU A 441 -19.18 12.83 14.43
N ARG A 442 -18.13 13.46 13.92
CA ARG A 442 -18.18 14.79 13.30
C ARG A 442 -17.91 14.75 11.80
N LEU A 443 -17.02 13.87 11.34
CA LEU A 443 -16.67 13.79 9.93
C LEU A 443 -17.36 12.61 9.22
N ALA A 444 -17.92 12.88 8.04
CA ALA A 444 -18.50 11.87 7.16
C ALA A 444 -17.94 12.02 5.74
N ALA A 445 -17.43 10.94 5.15
CA ALA A 445 -16.86 10.91 3.80
C ALA A 445 -17.82 10.23 2.81
N TYR A 446 -18.13 10.93 1.73
CA TYR A 446 -19.02 10.49 0.65
C TYR A 446 -18.23 10.31 -0.64
N GLY A 447 -18.69 9.43 -1.53
CA GLY A 447 -17.97 9.05 -2.74
C GLY A 447 -18.80 9.05 -4.02
N PHE A 448 -18.21 9.53 -5.11
CA PHE A 448 -18.74 9.40 -6.46
C PHE A 448 -17.62 8.99 -7.41
N GLU A 449 -17.90 8.09 -8.36
CA GLU A 449 -16.94 7.69 -9.40
C GLU A 449 -17.49 8.02 -10.79
N THR A 450 -16.70 8.73 -11.59
CA THR A 450 -17.01 8.99 -12.99
C THR A 450 -16.80 7.73 -13.84
N ASN A 451 -17.45 7.68 -15.00
CA ASN A 451 -17.20 6.68 -16.04
C ASN A 451 -15.73 6.65 -16.53
N THR A 452 -14.96 7.73 -16.32
CA THR A 452 -13.51 7.82 -16.60
C THR A 452 -12.62 7.30 -15.45
N GLY A 453 -13.19 6.79 -14.36
CA GLY A 453 -12.45 6.27 -13.20
C GLY A 453 -11.84 7.35 -12.30
N VAL A 454 -12.37 8.57 -12.35
CA VAL A 454 -12.04 9.67 -11.43
C VAL A 454 -13.00 9.60 -10.24
N LYS A 455 -12.45 9.66 -9.03
CA LYS A 455 -13.16 9.50 -7.77
C LYS A 455 -13.23 10.85 -7.04
N PHE A 456 -14.43 11.36 -6.83
CA PHE A 456 -14.66 12.51 -5.98
C PHE A 456 -14.90 12.01 -4.55
N VAL A 457 -14.21 12.60 -3.57
CA VAL A 457 -14.42 12.34 -2.15
C VAL A 457 -14.73 13.66 -1.46
N VAL A 458 -15.93 13.79 -0.92
CA VAL A 458 -16.34 14.96 -0.14
C VAL A 458 -16.34 14.55 1.32
N VAL A 459 -15.60 15.28 2.16
CA VAL A 459 -15.60 15.09 3.61
C VAL A 459 -16.37 16.26 4.23
N VAL A 460 -17.50 15.92 4.84
CA VAL A 460 -18.43 16.87 5.46
C VAL A 460 -18.19 16.88 6.97
N ASP A 461 -18.04 18.08 7.55
CA ASP A 461 -18.19 18.28 8.99
C ASP A 461 -19.68 18.41 9.31
N MET A 462 -20.17 17.53 10.18
CA MET A 462 -21.57 17.45 10.58
C MET A 462 -21.92 18.43 11.71
N ARG A 463 -20.94 19.21 12.20
CA ARG A 463 -21.18 20.36 13.08
C ARG A 463 -22.01 21.41 12.34
N GLY A 464 -23.18 21.74 12.89
CA GLY A 464 -24.06 22.77 12.33
C GLY A 464 -25.22 22.24 11.48
N ARG A 465 -25.65 20.97 11.64
CA ARG A 465 -27.04 20.61 11.28
C ARG A 465 -27.97 21.56 12.04
N ALA A 466 -28.67 22.44 11.31
CA ALA A 466 -29.85 23.08 11.85
C ALA A 466 -30.86 21.98 12.17
N VAL A 467 -31.28 21.88 13.43
CA VAL A 467 -32.48 21.11 13.78
C VAL A 467 -33.66 21.96 13.34
N ALA A 468 -33.97 21.91 12.04
CA ALA A 468 -35.20 22.47 11.54
C ALA A 468 -36.37 21.70 12.16
N GLU A 469 -37.25 22.41 12.87
CA GLU A 469 -38.49 21.87 13.41
C GLU A 469 -39.38 21.36 12.27
N VAL A 470 -39.28 20.07 11.96
CA VAL A 470 -40.27 19.39 11.11
C VAL A 470 -41.23 18.68 12.05
N ALA A 471 -42.31 19.36 12.38
CA ALA A 471 -43.40 18.80 13.18
C ALA A 471 -43.95 17.52 12.54
N GLY A 472 -44.18 16.49 13.37
CA GLY A 472 -45.24 15.51 13.09
C GLY A 472 -44.90 14.27 12.26
N LYS A 473 -43.64 13.88 12.01
CA LYS A 473 -43.32 12.53 11.50
C LYS A 473 -42.16 11.86 12.25
N SER A 474 -42.40 10.61 12.67
CA SER A 474 -41.47 9.78 13.45
C SER A 474 -40.16 9.55 12.70
N VAL A 475 -39.04 9.97 13.31
CA VAL A 475 -37.70 9.69 12.80
C VAL A 475 -37.34 8.25 13.18
N GLY A 476 -37.35 7.35 12.19
CA GLY A 476 -36.85 5.98 12.36
C GLY A 476 -35.38 5.97 12.80
N ALA A 477 -34.97 4.96 13.57
CA ALA A 477 -33.72 4.91 14.33
C ALA A 477 -32.42 4.72 13.49
N GLY A 478 -32.34 5.25 12.27
CA GLY A 478 -31.16 5.21 11.41
C GLY A 478 -30.98 6.51 10.60
N GLY A 479 -29.91 7.27 10.85
CA GLY A 479 -29.75 8.58 10.20
C GLY A 479 -28.46 9.38 10.49
N LEU A 480 -27.34 8.73 10.81
CA LEU A 480 -26.01 9.35 10.89
C LEU A 480 -25.46 9.60 9.46
N GLY A 481 -25.94 10.67 8.80
CA GLY A 481 -25.48 11.06 7.46
C GLY A 481 -26.25 12.25 6.86
N VAL A 482 -25.71 12.82 5.79
CA VAL A 482 -26.41 13.74 4.88
C VAL A 482 -27.38 12.92 4.01
N ARG A 483 -28.56 13.46 3.65
CA ARG A 483 -29.49 12.73 2.77
C ARG A 483 -28.86 12.52 1.39
N GLU A 484 -29.07 11.36 0.79
CA GLU A 484 -28.44 10.96 -0.48
C GLU A 484 -28.63 11.99 -1.60
N GLY A 485 -29.82 12.60 -1.70
CA GLY A 485 -30.11 13.65 -2.69
C GLY A 485 -29.30 14.93 -2.52
N GLU A 486 -28.89 15.30 -1.31
CA GLU A 486 -28.12 16.53 -1.05
C GLU A 486 -26.66 16.39 -1.51
N MET A 487 -26.09 15.19 -1.45
CA MET A 487 -24.73 14.93 -1.93
C MET A 487 -24.62 14.90 -3.46
N LYS A 488 -25.67 14.43 -4.16
CA LYS A 488 -25.73 14.39 -5.62
C LYS A 488 -25.55 15.77 -6.26
N LEU A 489 -26.06 16.82 -5.63
CA LEU A 489 -25.86 18.21 -6.05
C LEU A 489 -24.37 18.59 -6.06
N VAL A 490 -23.65 18.26 -4.98
CA VAL A 490 -22.21 18.52 -4.84
C VAL A 490 -21.43 17.79 -5.91
N PHE A 491 -21.67 16.48 -6.07
CA PHE A 491 -20.95 15.67 -7.05
C PHE A 491 -21.23 16.11 -8.48
N LYS A 492 -22.45 16.56 -8.80
CA LYS A 492 -22.78 17.15 -10.10
C LYS A 492 -22.01 18.46 -10.34
N SER A 493 -21.94 19.36 -9.35
CA SER A 493 -21.15 20.60 -9.48
C SER A 493 -19.65 20.34 -9.61
N LEU A 494 -19.13 19.32 -8.92
CA LEU A 494 -17.74 18.87 -9.03
C LEU A 494 -17.41 18.24 -10.38
N GLN A 495 -18.31 17.40 -10.90
CA GLN A 495 -18.20 16.86 -12.25
C GLN A 495 -18.21 18.00 -13.27
N GLY A 496 -19.07 19.01 -13.12
CA GLY A 496 -19.10 20.20 -13.97
C GLY A 496 -17.80 21.01 -13.93
N ALA A 497 -17.22 21.23 -12.74
CA ALA A 497 -15.92 21.89 -12.59
C ALA A 497 -14.78 21.07 -13.25
N TYR A 498 -14.79 19.75 -13.09
CA TYR A 498 -13.78 18.87 -13.68
C TYR A 498 -13.91 18.75 -15.21
N VAL A 499 -15.13 18.76 -15.76
CA VAL A 499 -15.36 18.84 -17.21
C VAL A 499 -14.85 20.16 -17.77
N ARG A 500 -15.09 21.31 -17.10
CA ARG A 500 -14.51 22.60 -17.50
C ARG A 500 -12.98 22.63 -17.45
N LEU A 501 -12.38 21.87 -16.53
CA LEU A 501 -10.92 21.70 -16.48
C LEU A 501 -10.41 20.87 -17.66
N LEU A 502 -11.08 19.78 -18.02
CA LEU A 502 -10.76 18.96 -19.19
C LEU A 502 -10.96 19.70 -20.52
N GLN A 503 -11.83 20.71 -20.56
CA GLN A 503 -12.04 21.58 -21.72
C GLN A 503 -10.99 22.70 -21.86
N ASN A 504 -10.08 22.86 -20.90
CA ASN A 504 -9.01 23.86 -21.00
C ASN A 504 -7.89 23.34 -21.91
N PRO A 505 -7.56 24.01 -23.04
CA PRO A 505 -6.51 23.55 -23.95
C PRO A 505 -5.10 23.54 -23.34
N PHE A 506 -4.91 24.20 -22.19
CA PHE A 506 -3.65 24.19 -21.42
C PHE A 506 -3.65 23.19 -20.25
N TYR A 507 -4.65 22.29 -20.18
CA TYR A 507 -4.71 21.22 -19.19
C TYR A 507 -4.59 19.85 -19.86
N ASP A 508 -3.44 19.20 -19.69
CA ASP A 508 -3.25 17.82 -20.12
C ASP A 508 -3.62 16.84 -18.99
N PRO A 509 -4.72 16.07 -19.10
CA PRO A 509 -5.07 15.09 -18.09
C PRO A 509 -4.00 14.00 -17.91
N ASP A 510 -3.14 13.72 -18.87
CA ASP A 510 -2.08 12.72 -18.75
C ASP A 510 -0.83 13.27 -18.03
N GLU A 511 -0.62 14.58 -17.93
CA GLU A 511 0.39 15.15 -17.01
C GLU A 511 -0.03 15.05 -15.53
N HIS A 512 -1.33 15.22 -15.27
CA HIS A 512 -1.92 15.21 -13.94
C HIS A 512 -2.35 13.82 -13.49
N SER A 513 -2.69 12.95 -14.43
CA SER A 513 -3.19 11.59 -14.25
C SER A 513 -2.56 10.63 -15.27
N PRO A 514 -1.22 10.49 -15.33
CA PRO A 514 -0.55 9.72 -16.38
C PRO A 514 -1.09 8.29 -16.50
N PRO A 515 -1.24 7.73 -17.71
CA PRO A 515 -1.63 6.32 -17.91
C PRO A 515 -0.65 5.36 -17.24
N THR A 516 0.62 5.75 -17.18
CA THR A 516 1.73 5.09 -16.47
C THR A 516 1.67 5.26 -14.94
N GLY A 517 0.69 5.98 -14.41
CA GLY A 517 0.47 6.32 -13.00
C GLY A 517 1.71 6.74 -12.22
N ARG A 518 2.68 7.37 -12.90
CA ARG A 518 3.92 7.91 -12.32
C ARG A 518 3.71 9.15 -11.44
N GLY A 519 2.54 9.30 -10.78
CA GLY A 519 2.27 10.39 -9.83
C GLY A 519 2.25 11.73 -10.55
N GLY A 520 1.09 12.06 -11.14
CA GLY A 520 0.98 13.26 -11.94
C GLY A 520 1.09 14.55 -11.12
N LYS A 521 1.30 15.65 -11.84
CA LYS A 521 1.35 17.00 -11.29
C LYS A 521 0.05 17.29 -10.51
N LYS A 522 0.11 18.05 -9.41
CA LYS A 522 -1.10 18.62 -8.79
C LYS A 522 -1.80 19.54 -9.79
N ILE A 523 -3.13 19.68 -9.69
CA ILE A 523 -3.87 20.61 -10.56
C ILE A 523 -3.54 22.04 -10.14
N THR A 524 -2.81 22.78 -10.98
CA THR A 524 -2.40 24.17 -10.72
C THR A 524 -3.37 25.22 -11.29
N SER A 525 -4.44 24.80 -11.96
CA SER A 525 -5.43 25.71 -12.54
C SER A 525 -6.16 26.52 -11.47
N ALA A 526 -5.84 27.82 -11.40
CA ALA A 526 -6.49 28.76 -10.47
C ALA A 526 -8.01 28.80 -10.66
N ARG A 527 -8.50 28.75 -11.91
CA ARG A 527 -9.94 28.72 -12.22
C ARG A 527 -10.63 27.46 -11.67
N PHE A 528 -9.97 26.31 -11.73
CA PHE A 528 -10.51 25.08 -11.14
C PHE A 528 -10.44 25.12 -9.61
N ALA A 529 -9.34 25.60 -9.03
CA ALA A 529 -9.24 25.79 -7.59
C ALA A 529 -10.35 26.71 -7.05
N GLU A 530 -10.66 27.79 -7.78
CA GLU A 530 -11.74 28.73 -7.47
C GLU A 530 -13.14 28.13 -7.65
N ASP A 531 -13.38 27.34 -8.71
CA ASP A 531 -14.63 26.59 -8.87
C ASP A 531 -14.85 25.60 -7.70
N ILE A 532 -13.81 24.86 -7.30
CA ILE A 532 -13.84 23.97 -6.14
C ILE A 532 -14.08 24.77 -4.85
N ARG A 533 -13.45 25.94 -4.71
CA ARG A 533 -13.61 26.83 -3.55
C ARG A 533 -15.06 27.30 -3.41
N ARG A 534 -15.65 27.83 -4.50
CA ARG A 534 -17.05 28.26 -4.55
C ARG A 534 -18.02 27.14 -4.18
N ILE A 535 -17.84 25.93 -4.71
CA ILE A 535 -18.70 24.78 -4.37
C ILE A 535 -18.61 24.42 -2.87
N GLY A 536 -17.41 24.51 -2.26
CA GLY A 536 -17.20 24.23 -0.84
C GLY A 536 -17.79 25.30 0.09
N GLU A 537 -17.76 26.56 -0.33
CA GLU A 537 -18.28 27.71 0.44
C GLU A 537 -19.79 27.91 0.29
N SER A 538 -20.35 27.68 -0.91
CA SER A 538 -21.77 27.93 -1.20
C SER A 538 -22.72 26.80 -0.75
N TRP A 539 -22.21 25.61 -0.42
CA TRP A 539 -23.05 24.46 -0.08
C TRP A 539 -23.25 24.30 1.43
N THR A 540 -24.49 24.15 1.90
CA THR A 540 -24.82 23.70 3.27
C THR A 540 -25.79 22.51 3.24
N PRO A 541 -25.83 21.59 4.22
CA PRO A 541 -26.83 20.52 4.23
C PRO A 541 -28.24 21.13 4.23
N GLY A 542 -29.11 20.66 3.35
CA GLY A 542 -30.42 21.27 3.05
C GLY A 542 -30.43 22.31 1.91
N VAL A 543 -29.29 22.70 1.32
CA VAL A 543 -29.27 23.56 0.12
C VAL A 543 -29.61 22.76 -1.14
N GLY A 544 -30.59 23.26 -1.90
CA GLY A 544 -31.12 22.61 -3.12
C GLY A 544 -30.46 23.02 -4.45
N SER A 545 -29.60 24.04 -4.48
CA SER A 545 -28.94 24.55 -5.70
C SER A 545 -27.53 25.10 -5.43
N LEU A 546 -26.61 24.96 -6.39
CA LEU A 546 -25.20 25.40 -6.35
C LEU A 546 -24.75 25.98 -7.69
#